data_AF-A0A158KZG2-F1
#
_entry.id   AF-A0A158KZG2-F1
#
_cell.length_a   1.000
_cell.length_b   1.000
_cell.length_c   1.000
_cell.angle_alpha   90.00
_cell.angle_beta   90.00
_cell.angle_gamma   90.00
#
_symmetry.space_group_name_H-M   'P 1'
#
loop_
_entity.id
_entity.type
_entity.pdbx_description
1 polymer ?
#
loop_
_entity_poly.entity_id
_entity_poly.type
_entity_poly.pdbx_seq_one_letter_code
_entity_poly.pdbx_strand_id
1 'polypeptide(L)' 'MSTLFFQKNLPVWERSLRTIVGLAVVIGAFLVPLEPWLKWALAASGASFVAMGFIGFCPMCAMAGRKLKS' A
#
# COMPACT_ATOMS: atom_id res chain seq x y z
N MET A 1 -9.93 6.88 -22.28
CA MET A 1 -10.03 6.49 -20.87
C MET A 1 -9.07 7.36 -20.09
N SER A 2 -9.59 8.27 -19.28
CA SER A 2 -8.85 9.43 -18.75
C SER A 2 -7.63 9.04 -17.93
N THR A 3 -6.52 9.68 -18.27
CA THR A 3 -5.18 9.63 -17.71
C THR A 3 -5.14 9.89 -16.20
N LEU A 4 -4.85 8.86 -15.40
CA LEU A 4 -4.39 9.04 -14.01
C LEU A 4 -2.87 9.22 -14.02
N PHE A 5 -2.43 10.47 -13.84
CA PHE A 5 -1.05 10.96 -13.82
C PHE A 5 -0.21 10.47 -12.62
N PHE A 6 -0.39 9.23 -12.14
CA PHE A 6 0.53 8.67 -11.15
C PHE A 6 1.72 8.02 -11.86
N GLN A 7 2.71 8.86 -12.18
CA GLN A 7 4.01 8.38 -12.61
C GLN A 7 4.53 7.41 -11.55
N LYS A 8 4.76 6.19 -12.01
CA LYS A 8 5.27 5.08 -11.21
C LYS A 8 6.56 5.53 -10.51
N ASN A 9 6.53 5.55 -9.18
CA ASN A 9 7.65 6.03 -8.37
C ASN A 9 8.49 4.87 -7.81
N LEU A 10 7.82 3.76 -7.49
CA LEU A 10 8.44 2.61 -6.84
C LEU A 10 8.89 1.56 -7.85
N PRO A 11 10.05 0.90 -7.68
CA PRO A 11 10.42 -0.26 -8.48
C PRO A 11 9.50 -1.44 -8.18
N VAL A 12 9.51 -2.46 -9.05
CA VAL A 12 8.62 -3.62 -8.95
C VAL A 12 8.79 -4.33 -7.60
N TRP A 13 10.02 -4.46 -7.09
CA TRP A 13 10.27 -5.17 -5.82
C TRP A 13 9.61 -4.48 -4.61
N GLU A 14 9.69 -3.14 -4.50
CA GLU A 14 9.06 -2.40 -3.39
C GLU A 14 7.54 -2.46 -3.46
N ARG A 15 6.97 -2.48 -4.66
CA ARG A 15 5.52 -2.67 -4.84
C ARG A 15 5.08 -4.04 -4.36
N SER A 16 5.77 -5.10 -4.78
CA SER A 16 5.45 -6.46 -4.38
C SER A 16 5.52 -6.62 -2.87
N LEU A 17 6.58 -6.13 -2.23
CA LEU A 17 6.70 -6.17 -0.77
C LEU A 17 5.57 -5.39 -0.08
N ARG A 18 5.23 -4.19 -0.56
CA ARG A 18 4.18 -3.38 0.04
C ARG A 18 2.81 -4.06 -0.06
N THR A 19 2.53 -4.72 -1.19
CA THR A 19 1.32 -5.53 -1.37
C THR A 19 1.29 -6.73 -0.43
N ILE A 20 2.39 -7.48 -0.32
CA ILE A 20 2.48 -8.66 0.56
C ILE A 20 2.30 -8.28 2.02
N VAL A 21 3.01 -7.24 2.48
CA VAL A 21 2.90 -6.75 3.86
C VAL A 21 1.50 -6.22 4.14
N GLY A 22 0.91 -5.45 3.23
CA GLY A 22 -0.46 -4.96 3.37
C GLY A 22 -1.47 -6.10 3.51
N LEU A 23 -1.36 -7.15 2.69
CA LEU A 23 -2.21 -8.34 2.81
C LEU A 23 -2.00 -9.08 4.13
N ALA A 24 -0.74 -9.24 4.57
CA ALA A 24 -0.43 -9.87 5.85
C ALA A 24 -1.05 -9.11 7.04
N VAL A 25 -1.03 -7.77 7.01
CA VAL A 25 -1.66 -6.93 8.02
C VAL A 25 -3.19 -7.09 8.01
N VAL A 26 -3.82 -7.09 6.83
CA VAL A 26 -5.28 -7.29 6.72
C VAL A 26 -5.66 -8.65 7.29
N ILE A 27 -4.98 -9.72 6.88
CA ILE A 27 -5.26 -11.08 7.36
C ILE A 27 -5.01 -11.17 8.86
N GLY A 28 -3.86 -10.67 9.33
CA GLY A 28 -3.47 -10.69 10.74
C GLY A 28 -4.47 -9.97 11.65
N ALA A 29 -5.08 -8.87 11.19
CA ALA A 29 -6.09 -8.13 11.95
C ALA A 29 -7.31 -8.99 12.31
N PHE A 30 -7.63 -10.00 11.50
CA PHE A 30 -8.75 -10.92 11.75
C PHE A 30 -8.33 -12.22 12.46
N LEU A 31 -7.04 -12.54 12.49
CA LEU A 31 -6.51 -13.72 13.19
C LEU A 31 -6.25 -13.47 14.68
N VAL A 32 -6.09 -12.21 15.08
CA VAL A 32 -5.79 -11.81 16.46
C VAL A 32 -7.05 -11.28 17.16
N PRO A 33 -7.27 -11.60 18.45
CA PRO A 33 -8.33 -11.00 19.25
C PRO A 33 -7.99 -9.53 19.56
N LEU A 34 -8.44 -8.63 18.70
CA LEU A 34 -8.35 -7.17 18.84
C LEU A 34 -9.74 -6.57 19.06
N GLU A 35 -9.78 -5.37 19.67
CA GLU A 35 -11.01 -4.58 19.73
C GLU A 35 -11.57 -4.30 18.32
N PRO A 36 -12.91 -4.22 18.16
CA PRO A 36 -13.53 -4.07 16.84
C PRO A 36 -13.03 -2.85 16.06
N TRP A 37 -12.87 -1.70 16.73
CA TRP A 37 -12.40 -0.47 16.08
C TRP A 37 -10.96 -0.63 15.57
N LEU A 38 -10.10 -1.30 16.34
CA LEU A 38 -8.71 -1.53 16.00
C LEU A 38 -8.56 -2.51 14.83
N LYS A 39 -9.43 -3.54 14.75
CA LYS A 39 -9.49 -4.45 13.59
C LYS A 39 -9.74 -3.69 12.29
N TRP A 40 -10.75 -2.82 12.28
CA TRP A 40 -11.09 -2.03 11.09
C TRP A 40 -10.01 -1.00 10.75
N ALA A 41 -9.39 -0.36 11.74
CA ALA A 41 -8.26 0.54 11.52
C ALA A 41 -7.05 -0.18 10.90
N LEU A 42 -6.70 -1.37 11.39
CA LEU A 42 -5.64 -2.20 10.82
C LEU A 42 -6.01 -2.70 9.42
N ALA A 43 -7.23 -3.16 9.21
CA ALA A 43 -7.69 -3.60 7.90
C ALA A 43 -7.66 -2.45 6.87
N ALA A 44 -8.10 -1.25 7.24
CA ALA A 44 -8.05 -0.07 6.38
C ALA A 44 -6.61 0.36 6.06
N SER A 45 -5.72 0.33 7.05
CA SER A 45 -4.30 0.65 6.83
C SER A 45 -3.62 -0.40 5.94
N GLY A 46 -3.85 -1.70 6.17
CA GLY A 46 -3.35 -2.76 5.30
C GLY A 46 -3.89 -2.66 3.86
N ALA A 47 -5.19 -2.40 3.70
CA ALA A 47 -5.82 -2.23 2.39
C ALA A 47 -5.25 -1.04 1.60
N SER A 48 -4.96 0.08 2.27
CA SER A 48 -4.32 1.22 1.61
C SER A 48 -2.89 0.93 1.16
N PHE A 49 -2.12 0.12 1.92
CA PHE A 49 -0.81 -0.37 1.48
C PHE A 49 -0.90 -1.25 0.23
N VAL A 50 -1.89 -2.16 0.19
CA VAL A 50 -2.18 -3.01 -0.98
C VAL A 50 -2.50 -2.15 -2.19
N ALA A 51 -3.43 -1.20 -2.07
CA ALA A 51 -3.82 -0.30 -3.15
C ALA A 51 -2.62 0.50 -3.71
N MET A 52 -1.78 1.06 -2.84
CA MET A 52 -0.57 1.78 -3.24
C MET A 52 0.45 0.88 -3.95
N GLY A 53 0.61 -0.37 -3.50
CA GLY A 53 1.47 -1.36 -4.13
C GLY A 53 1.01 -1.69 -5.57
N PHE A 54 -0.29 -1.90 -5.77
CA PHE A 54 -0.88 -2.18 -7.09
C PHE A 54 -0.79 -0.99 -8.05
N ILE A 55 -1.13 0.23 -7.60
CA ILE A 55 -1.02 1.45 -8.42
C ILE A 55 0.45 1.73 -8.75
N GLY A 56 1.36 1.38 -7.85
CA GLY A 56 2.79 1.62 -8.01
C GLY A 56 3.21 3.05 -7.68
N PHE A 57 2.38 3.74 -6.91
CA PHE A 57 2.59 5.10 -6.46
C PHE A 57 2.44 5.15 -4.94
N CYS A 58 3.46 5.66 -4.26
CA CYS A 58 3.43 5.95 -2.84
C CYS A 58 3.54 7.48 -2.65
N PRO A 59 2.52 8.14 -2.08
CA PRO A 59 2.51 9.60 -1.93
C PRO A 59 3.67 10.09 -1.06
N MET A 60 4.01 9.34 0.00
CA MET A 60 5.13 9.68 0.88
C MET A 60 6.48 9.62 0.15
N CYS A 61 6.69 8.62 -0.70
CA CYS A 61 7.89 8.53 -1.54
C CYS A 61 7.91 9.61 -2.63
N ALA A 62 6.74 10.06 -3.11
CA ALA A 62 6.63 11.12 -4.10
C ALA A 62 6.92 12.50 -3.50
N MET A 63 6.45 12.77 -2.28
CA MET A 63 6.81 13.97 -1.51
C MET A 63 8.31 14.01 -1.19
N ALA A 64 8.95 12.85 -1.00
CA ALA A 64 10.41 12.73 -0.88
C ALA A 64 11.16 12.86 -2.22
N GLY A 65 10.48 13.20 -3.32
CA GLY A 65 11.10 13.46 -4.61
C GLY A 65 11.57 12.22 -5.38
N ARG A 66 11.29 10.99 -4.91
CA ARG A 66 11.65 9.81 -5.69
C ARG A 66 10.91 9.79 -7.03
N LYS A 67 11.60 9.27 -8.04
CA LYS A 67 11.11 9.00 -9.39
C LYS A 67 11.73 7.67 -9.84
N LEU A 68 10.98 6.85 -10.57
CA LEU A 68 11.54 5.67 -11.21
C LEU A 68 12.25 6.11 -12.50
N LYS A 69 13.56 5.91 -12.61
CA LYS A 69 14.26 6.00 -13.89
C LYS A 69 13.85 4.78 -14.71
N SER A 70 13.20 5.03 -15.84
CA SER A 70 12.87 3.99 -16.83
C SER A 70 14.13 3.44 -17.48
#